data_AF-A0A6I2R183-F1
#
_entry.id   AF-A0A6I2R183-F1
#
_cell.length_a   1.000
_cell.length_b   1.000
_cell.length_c   1.000
_cell.angle_alpha   90.00
_cell.angle_beta   90.00
_cell.angle_gamma   90.00
#
_symmetry.space_group_name_H-M   'P 1'
#
loop_
_entity.id
_entity.type
_entity.pdbx_description
1 polymer ?
#
loop_
_entity_poly.entity_id
_entity_poly.type
_entity_poly.pdbx_seq_one_letter_code
_entity_poly.pdbx_strand_id
1 'polypeptide(L)'
;MKLYHVSYDPIWFFNPRVPKSRLPMEDAETPRICLSDRIERCVNAKPCQAQALYLAKEYGLRVPLYVYEFDTDDIPPDLLVGPDELVGQYGVIDAKLNHEYWLLSGDVPY
;
A
#
# COMPACT_ATOMS: atom_id res chain seq x y z
N MET A 1 9.10 -7.41 -11.53
CA MET A 1 9.59 -6.28 -10.67
C MET A 1 9.13 -6.52 -9.25
N LYS A 2 9.77 -5.93 -8.24
CA LYS A 2 9.34 -6.12 -6.84
C LYS A 2 8.48 -4.96 -6.36
N LEU A 3 7.35 -5.28 -5.75
CA LEU A 3 6.48 -4.35 -5.04
C LEU A 3 6.38 -4.76 -3.58
N TYR A 4 6.08 -3.80 -2.70
CA TYR A 4 6.12 -3.99 -1.26
C TYR A 4 4.82 -3.54 -0.59
N HIS A 5 4.39 -4.28 0.42
CA HIS A 5 3.43 -3.84 1.42
C HIS A 5 4.13 -3.69 2.77
N VAL A 6 3.72 -2.70 3.57
CA VAL A 6 4.27 -2.50 4.92
C VAL A 6 3.18 -2.40 5.98
N SER A 7 3.39 -3.07 7.11
CA SER A 7 2.46 -3.09 8.23
C SER A 7 3.19 -2.96 9.57
N TYR A 8 2.51 -2.39 10.57
CA TYR A 8 3.00 -2.36 11.94
C TYR A 8 2.65 -3.65 12.71
N ASP A 9 1.67 -4.41 12.21
CA ASP A 9 1.26 -5.72 12.71
C ASP A 9 1.54 -6.81 11.66
N PRO A 10 1.83 -8.05 12.08
CA PRO A 10 1.99 -9.15 11.15
C PRO A 10 0.68 -9.46 10.40
N ILE A 11 0.81 -9.78 9.12
CA ILE A 11 -0.28 -10.16 8.21
C ILE A 11 -0.05 -11.61 7.85
N TRP A 12 -0.95 -12.47 8.32
CA TRP A 12 -0.90 -13.91 8.04
C TRP A 12 -1.50 -14.27 6.69
N PHE A 13 -2.52 -13.51 6.27
CA PHE A 13 -3.21 -13.67 5.00
C PHE A 13 -3.61 -12.28 4.49
N PHE A 14 -3.30 -12.00 3.24
CA PHE A 14 -3.77 -10.77 2.60
C PHE A 14 -5.21 -10.95 2.13
N ASN A 15 -6.10 -10.10 2.62
CA ASN A 15 -7.48 -10.02 2.14
C ASN A 15 -7.73 -8.59 1.67
N PRO A 16 -7.98 -8.35 0.36
CA PRO A 16 -8.31 -7.04 -0.15
C PRO A 16 -9.43 -6.38 0.66
N ARG A 17 -9.27 -5.10 0.96
CA ARG A 17 -10.22 -4.34 1.79
C ARG A 17 -10.35 -2.91 1.28
N VAL A 18 -11.51 -2.31 1.52
CA VAL A 18 -11.68 -0.86 1.33
C VAL A 18 -10.97 -0.14 2.49
N PRO A 19 -10.02 0.78 2.24
CA PRO A 19 -9.38 1.57 3.28
C PRO A 19 -10.41 2.37 4.10
N LYS A 20 -10.28 2.33 5.43
CA LYS A 20 -11.14 3.11 6.34
C LYS A 20 -10.83 4.61 6.32
N SER A 21 -9.60 4.95 5.95
CA SER A 21 -9.11 6.32 5.84
C SER A 21 -8.63 6.52 4.41
N ARG A 22 -9.22 7.49 3.73
CA ARG A 22 -8.99 7.84 2.32
C ARG A 22 -9.38 9.29 2.12
N LEU A 23 -8.92 9.91 1.03
CA LEU A 23 -9.41 11.25 0.70
C LEU A 23 -10.88 11.19 0.23
N PRO A 24 -11.69 12.26 0.41
CA PRO A 24 -13.11 12.23 0.04
C PRO A 24 -13.38 11.89 -1.43
N MET A 25 -12.48 12.30 -2.34
CA MET A 25 -12.56 12.05 -3.78
C MET A 25 -12.03 10.67 -4.20
N GLU A 26 -11.35 9.96 -3.31
CA GLU A 26 -10.77 8.65 -3.59
C GLU A 26 -11.85 7.57 -3.57
N ASP A 27 -11.72 6.56 -4.45
CA ASP A 27 -12.59 5.40 -4.53
C ASP A 27 -12.85 4.78 -3.15
N ALA A 28 -14.14 4.52 -2.90
CA ALA A 28 -14.69 4.07 -1.62
C ALA A 28 -15.25 2.65 -1.66
N GLU A 29 -15.08 1.94 -2.79
CA GLU A 29 -15.86 0.74 -3.09
C GLU A 29 -14.94 -0.45 -3.40
N THR A 30 -13.83 -0.22 -4.07
CA THR A 30 -12.92 -1.27 -4.56
C THR A 30 -12.06 -1.82 -3.42
N PRO A 31 -12.17 -3.10 -3.03
CA PRO A 31 -11.25 -3.69 -2.07
C PRO A 31 -9.85 -3.86 -2.68
N ARG A 32 -8.80 -3.42 -1.98
CA ARG A 32 -7.40 -3.52 -2.47
C ARG A 32 -6.40 -3.86 -1.39
N ILE A 33 -5.21 -4.27 -1.85
CA ILE A 33 -3.96 -4.25 -1.10
C ILE A 33 -3.08 -3.17 -1.75
N CYS A 34 -2.68 -2.16 -0.98
CA CYS A 34 -1.80 -1.09 -1.48
C CYS A 34 -0.35 -1.57 -1.46
N LEU A 35 0.31 -1.46 -2.62
CA LEU A 35 1.72 -1.80 -2.82
C LEU A 35 2.48 -0.57 -3.34
N SER A 36 3.80 -0.58 -3.21
CA SER A 36 4.69 0.38 -3.87
C SER A 36 6.05 -0.23 -4.19
N ASP A 37 6.81 0.37 -5.09
CA ASP A 37 8.13 -0.11 -5.51
C ASP A 37 9.27 0.21 -4.50
N ARG A 38 8.96 0.92 -3.40
CA ARG A 38 9.91 1.19 -2.31
C ARG A 38 9.22 1.24 -0.94
N ILE A 39 9.92 0.73 0.08
CA ILE A 39 9.44 0.71 1.48
C ILE A 39 9.07 2.12 1.98
N GLU A 40 9.90 3.12 1.69
CA GLU A 40 9.68 4.50 2.12
C GLU A 40 8.42 5.09 1.49
N ARG A 41 8.11 4.70 0.25
CA ARG A 41 6.89 5.10 -0.44
C ARG A 41 5.66 4.41 0.12
N CYS A 42 5.75 3.13 0.51
CA CYS A 42 4.69 2.47 1.25
C CYS A 42 4.38 3.21 2.56
N VAL A 43 5.42 3.68 3.28
CA VAL A 43 5.24 4.46 4.51
C VAL A 43 4.61 5.82 4.22
N ASN A 44 5.05 6.52 3.16
CA ASN A 44 4.53 7.84 2.79
C ASN A 44 3.09 7.83 2.27
N ALA A 45 2.65 6.72 1.65
CA ALA A 45 1.27 6.56 1.18
C ALA A 45 0.26 6.28 2.31
N LYS A 46 0.73 5.87 3.50
CA LYS A 46 -0.17 5.61 4.63
C LYS A 46 -0.81 6.89 5.14
N PRO A 47 -2.04 6.81 5.72
CA PRO A 47 -2.59 7.91 6.50
C PRO A 47 -1.58 8.37 7.56
N CYS A 48 -1.37 9.69 7.65
CA CYS A 48 -0.37 10.31 8.52
C CYS A 48 1.10 9.96 8.19
N GLN A 49 1.37 9.32 7.05
CA GLN A 49 2.71 9.03 6.54
C GLN A 49 3.63 8.38 7.60
N ALA A 50 4.87 8.86 7.73
CA ALA A 50 5.85 8.41 8.71
C ALA A 50 5.63 8.97 10.14
N GLN A 51 4.53 9.67 10.44
CA GLN A 51 4.34 10.35 11.74
C GLN A 51 4.48 9.38 12.94
N ALA A 52 3.93 8.16 12.83
CA ALA A 52 4.08 7.15 13.87
C ALA A 52 5.56 6.76 14.13
N LEU A 53 6.37 6.68 13.08
CA LEU A 53 7.80 6.39 13.18
C LEU A 53 8.59 7.55 13.79
N TYR A 54 8.25 8.80 13.44
CA TYR A 54 8.87 9.98 14.03
C TYR A 54 8.56 10.09 15.52
N LEU A 55 7.32 9.90 15.93
CA LEU A 55 6.92 9.89 17.34
C LEU A 55 7.60 8.76 18.10
N ALA A 56 7.67 7.56 17.53
CA ALA A 56 8.39 6.46 18.15
C ALA A 56 9.86 6.79 18.40
N LYS A 57 10.53 7.40 17.41
CA LYS A 57 11.92 7.86 17.56
C LYS A 57 12.06 8.91 18.66
N GLU A 58 11.16 9.90 18.70
CA GLU A 58 11.16 10.97 19.71
C GLU A 58 11.04 10.42 21.13
N TYR A 59 10.15 9.44 21.34
CA TYR A 59 9.91 8.83 22.65
C TYR A 59 10.79 7.61 22.95
N GLY A 60 11.76 7.26 22.09
CA GLY A 60 12.65 6.11 22.28
C GLY A 60 11.94 4.75 22.22
N LEU A 61 10.79 4.67 21.53
CA LEU A 61 10.01 3.46 21.34
C LEU A 61 10.54 2.66 20.14
N ARG A 62 10.55 1.33 20.26
CA ARG A 62 10.84 0.43 19.14
C ARG A 62 9.53 0.06 18.46
N VAL A 63 9.43 0.34 17.17
CA VAL A 63 8.27 -0.02 16.33
C VAL A 63 8.72 -1.03 15.28
N PRO A 64 8.19 -2.26 15.27
CA PRO A 64 8.44 -3.19 14.19
C PRO A 64 7.76 -2.69 12.90
N LEU A 65 8.44 -2.89 11.77
CA LEU A 65 7.86 -2.69 10.44
C LEU A 65 7.98 -4.01 9.70
N TYR A 66 6.84 -4.67 9.49
CA TYR A 66 6.75 -5.87 8.67
C TYR A 66 6.70 -5.45 7.20
N VAL A 67 7.53 -6.08 6.38
CA VAL A 67 7.63 -5.82 4.94
C VAL A 67 7.32 -7.12 4.21
N TYR A 68 6.41 -7.05 3.25
CA TYR A 68 6.00 -8.16 2.39
C TYR A 68 6.35 -7.80 0.96
N GLU A 69 6.97 -8.73 0.23
CA GLU A 69 7.45 -8.51 -1.13
C GLU A 69 6.59 -9.31 -2.09
N PHE A 70 6.13 -8.67 -3.15
CA PHE A 70 5.36 -9.27 -4.23
C PHE A 70 6.19 -9.19 -5.51
N ASP A 71 6.38 -10.31 -6.20
CA ASP A 71 6.91 -10.28 -7.55
C ASP A 71 5.77 -10.01 -8.54
N THR A 72 5.89 -8.96 -9.34
CA THR A 72 4.89 -8.67 -10.37
C THR A 72 4.85 -9.74 -11.46
N ASP A 73 5.89 -10.55 -11.59
CA ASP A 73 5.91 -11.64 -12.55
C ASP A 73 4.95 -12.77 -12.12
N ASP A 74 4.59 -12.83 -10.84
CA ASP A 74 3.59 -13.75 -10.26
C ASP A 74 2.16 -13.13 -10.21
N ILE A 75 1.99 -11.88 -10.62
CA ILE A 75 0.70 -11.16 -10.56
C ILE A 75 0.05 -11.12 -11.96
N PRO A 76 -1.16 -11.69 -12.12
CA PRO A 76 -1.96 -11.50 -13.33
C PRO A 76 -2.17 -10.00 -13.64
N PRO A 77 -1.97 -9.54 -14.89
CA PRO A 77 -2.04 -8.12 -15.23
C PRO A 77 -3.37 -7.44 -14.89
N ASP A 78 -4.48 -8.18 -14.92
CA ASP A 78 -5.83 -7.71 -14.59
C ASP A 78 -6.06 -7.52 -13.08
N LEU A 79 -5.14 -8.03 -12.24
CA LEU A 79 -5.21 -7.90 -10.79
C LEU A 79 -4.31 -6.76 -10.25
N LEU A 80 -3.50 -6.12 -11.09
CA LEU A 80 -2.57 -5.06 -10.69
C LEU A 80 -2.91 -3.73 -11.36
N VAL A 81 -3.47 -2.82 -10.59
CA VAL A 81 -3.78 -1.47 -11.05
C VAL A 81 -2.59 -0.55 -10.80
N GLY A 82 -2.13 0.12 -11.86
CA GLY A 82 -0.95 0.99 -11.81
C GLY A 82 -1.23 2.45 -11.44
N PRO A 83 -0.19 3.24 -11.12
CA PRO A 83 -0.33 4.62 -10.66
C PRO A 83 -1.12 5.55 -11.59
N ASP A 84 -0.97 5.38 -12.90
CA ASP A 84 -1.68 6.21 -13.89
C ASP A 84 -3.19 5.96 -13.87
N GLU A 85 -3.58 4.70 -13.71
CA GLU A 85 -4.97 4.28 -13.63
C GLU A 85 -5.59 4.67 -12.27
N LEU A 86 -4.84 4.53 -11.18
CA LEU A 86 -5.27 4.98 -9.85
C LEU A 86 -5.60 6.48 -9.81
N VAL A 87 -4.78 7.31 -10.45
CA VAL A 87 -5.07 8.76 -10.58
C VAL A 87 -6.29 8.99 -11.48
N GLY A 88 -6.33 8.36 -12.65
CA GLY A 88 -7.31 8.65 -13.69
C GLY A 88 -8.72 8.14 -13.41
N GLN A 89 -8.84 6.97 -12.78
CA GLN A 89 -10.11 6.26 -12.58
C GLN A 89 -10.55 6.21 -11.12
N TYR A 90 -9.60 6.15 -10.18
CA TYR A 90 -9.89 5.91 -8.76
C TYR A 90 -9.66 7.13 -7.85
N GLY A 91 -9.20 8.26 -8.40
CA GLY A 91 -9.03 9.51 -7.66
C GLY A 91 -7.88 9.49 -6.64
N VAL A 92 -6.95 8.54 -6.73
CA VAL A 92 -5.77 8.42 -5.84
C VAL A 92 -4.68 9.38 -6.31
N ILE A 93 -4.83 10.66 -5.97
CA ILE A 93 -4.05 11.75 -6.57
C ILE A 93 -2.53 11.67 -6.31
N ASP A 94 -2.11 11.02 -5.24
CA ASP A 94 -0.71 10.85 -4.85
C ASP A 94 -0.10 9.53 -5.34
N ALA A 95 -0.87 8.69 -6.05
CA ALA A 95 -0.38 7.40 -6.53
C ALA A 95 0.87 7.52 -7.41
N LYS A 96 0.97 8.54 -8.28
CA LYS A 96 2.20 8.76 -9.08
C LYS A 96 3.40 9.18 -8.24
N LEU A 97 3.18 9.94 -7.17
CA LEU A 97 4.27 10.38 -6.27
C LEU A 97 4.82 9.18 -5.48
N ASN A 98 3.90 8.38 -4.95
CA ASN A 98 4.22 7.21 -4.13
C ASN A 98 4.43 5.94 -4.94
N HIS A 99 4.31 5.98 -6.28
CA HIS A 99 4.31 4.79 -7.13
C HIS A 99 3.38 3.71 -6.54
N GLU A 100 2.15 4.11 -6.20
CA GLU A 100 1.16 3.23 -5.60
C GLU A 100 0.56 2.31 -6.65
N TYR A 101 0.40 1.05 -6.26
CA TYR A 101 -0.30 0.03 -7.03
C TYR A 101 -1.38 -0.58 -6.15
N TRP A 102 -2.51 -0.95 -6.75
CA TRP A 102 -3.52 -1.76 -6.08
C TRP A 102 -3.48 -3.18 -6.60
N LEU A 103 -3.25 -4.12 -5.68
CA LEU A 103 -3.47 -5.53 -5.92
C LEU A 103 -4.90 -5.89 -5.51
N LEU A 104 -5.67 -6.44 -6.45
CA LEU A 104 -7.10 -6.72 -6.31
C LEU A 104 -7.41 -8.14 -5.80
N SER A 105 -6.38 -8.96 -5.52
CA SER A 105 -6.52 -10.32 -5.02
C SER A 105 -5.57 -10.62 -3.85
N GLY A 106 -6.02 -11.47 -2.93
CA GLY A 106 -5.20 -12.01 -1.84
C GLY A 106 -4.49 -13.32 -2.15
N ASP A 107 -4.77 -13.93 -3.31
CA ASP A 107 -4.32 -15.28 -3.66
C ASP A 107 -2.96 -15.30 -4.40
N VAL A 108 -2.29 -14.15 -4.45
CA VAL A 108 -0.96 -14.00 -5.05
C VAL A 108 0.12 -14.32 -3.99
N PRO A 109 1.19 -15.06 -4.36
CA PRO A 109 2.32 -15.32 -3.46
C PRO A 109 3.07 -14.04 -3.04
N TYR A 110 3.61 -14.05 -1.81
CA TYR A 110 4.37 -12.95 -1.19
C TYR A 110 5.40 -13.45 -0.15
#